data_AF-A0A838X032-F1
#
_entry.id   AF-A0A838X032-F1
#
_cell.length_a   1.000
_cell.length_b   1.000
_cell.length_c   1.000
_cell.angle_alpha   90.00
_cell.angle_beta   90.00
_cell.angle_gamma   90.00
#
_symmetry.space_group_name_H-M   'P 1'
#
loop_
_entity.id
_entity.type
_entity.pdbx_description
1 polymer ?
#
loop_
_entity_poly.entity_id
_entity_poly.type
_entity_poly.pdbx_seq_one_letter_code
_entity_poly.pdbx_strand_id
1 'polypeptide(L)'
;VGDQEQRRHRLRRREQIGIMRMVGASRWFTQAPFVLEAVVSVLIGGVIATVGAWLAKRFLVDPMLGDLYASQLIARVPDSAVWVTMPLVTLAAMVLGGVAAQVALRSYVRK
;
A
#
# COMPACT_ATOMS: atom_id res chain seq x y z
N VAL A 1 46.77 3.26 8.82
CA VAL A 1 46.70 2.76 7.42
C VAL A 1 45.26 2.48 6.97
N GLY A 2 44.40 1.87 7.81
CA GLY A 2 43.00 1.55 7.42
C GLY A 2 42.07 2.72 7.05
N ASP A 3 42.26 3.93 7.60
CA ASP A 3 41.39 5.08 7.28
C ASP A 3 41.56 5.59 5.84
N GLN A 4 42.76 5.45 5.28
CA GLN A 4 43.07 5.85 3.90
C GLN A 4 42.42 4.91 2.88
N GLU A 5 42.35 3.61 3.17
CA GLU A 5 41.63 2.65 2.33
C GLU A 5 40.11 2.84 2.40
N GLN A 6 39.57 3.11 3.60
CA GLN A 6 38.14 3.42 3.76
C GLN A 6 37.73 4.71 3.02
N ARG A 7 38.61 5.71 3.00
CA ARG A 7 38.43 6.93 2.17
C ARG A 7 38.39 6.60 0.67
N ARG A 8 39.30 5.75 0.20
CA ARG A 8 39.34 5.30 -1.21
C ARG A 8 38.10 4.51 -1.61
N HIS A 9 37.57 3.65 -0.74
CA HIS A 9 36.32 2.93 -0.98
C HIS A 9 35.10 3.86 -1.09
N ARG A 10 35.01 4.90 -0.26
CA ARG A 10 33.93 5.90 -0.32
C ARG A 10 33.95 6.74 -1.60
N LEU A 11 35.14 7.13 -2.06
CA LEU A 11 35.30 7.89 -3.30
C LEU A 11 34.85 7.06 -4.52
N ARG A 12 35.28 5.80 -4.62
CA ARG A 12 34.88 4.89 -5.72
C ARG A 12 33.38 4.65 -5.79
N ARG A 13 32.68 4.52 -4.65
CA ARG A 13 31.21 4.40 -4.64
C ARG A 13 30.50 5.65 -5.18
N ARG A 14 30.97 6.85 -4.85
CA ARG A 14 30.38 8.11 -5.33
C ARG A 14 30.51 8.23 -6.84
N GLU A 15 31.65 7.83 -7.38
CA GLU A 15 31.95 7.85 -8.81
C GLU A 15 31.08 6.86 -9.60
N GLN A 16 30.90 5.63 -9.09
CA GLN A 16 30.01 4.63 -9.67
C GLN A 16 28.55 5.10 -9.72
N ILE A 17 28.04 5.73 -8.66
CA ILE A 17 26.69 6.33 -8.65
C ILE A 17 26.58 7.50 -9.64
N GLY A 18 27.66 8.26 -9.81
CA GLY A 18 27.76 9.30 -10.84
C GLY A 18 27.62 8.72 -12.25
N ILE A 19 28.36 7.66 -12.56
CA ILE A 19 28.32 6.95 -13.84
C ILE A 19 26.94 6.36 -14.12
N MET A 20 26.32 5.70 -13.13
CA MET A 20 24.96 5.16 -13.26
C MET A 20 23.93 6.24 -13.63
N ARG A 21 24.07 7.45 -13.08
CA ARG A 21 23.15 8.55 -13.37
C ARG A 21 23.41 9.21 -14.72
N MET A 22 24.63 9.09 -15.26
CA MET A 22 24.97 9.50 -16.63
C MET A 22 24.41 8.54 -17.68
N VAL A 23 24.28 7.24 -17.38
CA VAL A 23 23.61 6.25 -18.26
C VAL A 23 22.08 6.24 -18.13
N GLY A 24 21.49 7.26 -17.52
CA GLY A 24 20.04 7.40 -17.42
C GLY A 24 19.38 6.49 -16.37
N ALA A 25 20.15 5.86 -15.48
CA ALA A 25 19.57 5.14 -14.35
C ALA A 25 18.83 6.14 -13.46
N SER A 26 17.50 6.14 -13.58
CA SER A 26 16.64 7.02 -12.80
C SER A 26 16.72 6.62 -11.33
N ARG A 27 16.70 7.61 -10.42
CA ARG A 27 16.69 7.38 -8.97
C ARG A 27 15.48 6.53 -8.51
N TRP A 28 14.49 6.34 -9.38
CA TRP A 28 13.31 5.51 -9.12
C TRP A 28 13.67 4.06 -8.85
N PHE A 29 14.67 3.49 -9.52
CA PHE A 29 15.01 2.08 -9.32
C PHE A 29 15.59 1.80 -7.91
N THR A 30 16.19 2.81 -7.27
CA THR A 30 16.73 2.69 -5.90
C THR A 30 15.69 2.99 -4.82
N GLN A 31 14.55 3.59 -5.18
CA GLN A 31 13.49 4.04 -4.26
C GLN A 31 12.18 3.26 -4.40
N ALA A 32 12.01 2.54 -5.51
CA ALA A 32 10.86 1.71 -5.81
C ALA A 32 10.60 0.53 -4.85
N PRO A 33 11.60 -0.15 -4.21
CA PRO A 33 11.28 -1.39 -3.48
C PRO A 33 10.30 -1.17 -2.33
N PHE A 34 10.43 -0.08 -1.57
CA PHE A 34 9.55 0.21 -0.44
C PHE A 34 8.11 0.54 -0.86
N VAL A 35 7.93 1.27 -1.96
CA VAL A 35 6.59 1.59 -2.47
C VAL A 35 5.90 0.32 -2.97
N LEU A 36 6.66 -0.58 -3.60
CA LEU A 36 6.14 -1.87 -4.05
C LEU A 36 5.69 -2.75 -2.87
N GLU A 37 6.48 -2.83 -1.80
CA GLU A 37 6.10 -3.54 -0.57
C GLU A 37 4.82 -2.96 0.06
N ALA A 38 4.69 -1.63 0.07
CA ALA A 38 3.48 -0.97 0.57
C ALA A 38 2.25 -1.32 -0.27
N VAL A 39 2.37 -1.30 -1.60
CA VAL A 39 1.29 -1.70 -2.52
C VAL A 39 0.88 -3.15 -2.30
N VAL A 40 1.83 -4.08 -2.19
CA VAL A 40 1.55 -5.50 -1.91
C VAL A 40 0.86 -5.67 -0.57
N SER A 41 1.31 -4.95 0.46
CA SER A 41 0.68 -4.98 1.80
C SER A 41 -0.77 -4.50 1.76
N VAL A 42 -1.06 -3.42 1.01
CA VAL A 42 -2.43 -2.93 0.83
C VAL A 42 -3.29 -3.91 0.05
N LEU A 43 -2.75 -4.56 -1.00
CA LEU A 43 -3.48 -5.57 -1.75
C LEU A 43 -3.89 -6.75 -0.86
N ILE A 44 -2.95 -7.28 -0.07
CA ILE A 44 -3.23 -8.37 0.86
C ILE A 44 -4.26 -7.92 1.90
N GLY A 45 -4.07 -6.74 2.49
CA GLY A 45 -5.01 -6.16 3.45
C GLY A 45 -6.42 -5.95 2.86
N GLY A 46 -6.51 -5.53 1.60
CA GLY A 46 -7.78 -5.34 0.90
C GLY A 46 -8.53 -6.64 0.64
N VAL A 47 -7.82 -7.72 0.30
CA VAL A 47 -8.42 -9.06 0.17
C VAL A 47 -8.98 -9.52 1.52
N ILE A 48 -8.17 -9.42 2.58
CA ILE A 48 -8.58 -9.78 3.95
C ILE A 48 -9.78 -8.94 4.40
N ALA A 49 -9.76 -7.63 4.14
CA ALA A 49 -10.84 -6.72 4.48
C ALA A 49 -12.12 -7.04 3.70
N THR A 50 -12.02 -7.42 2.42
CA THR A 50 -13.17 -7.80 1.60
C THR A 50 -13.86 -9.04 2.17
N VAL A 51 -13.08 -10.09 2.46
CA VAL A 51 -13.59 -11.34 3.05
C VAL A 51 -14.15 -11.08 4.45
N GLY A 52 -13.44 -10.30 5.26
CA GLY A 52 -13.87 -9.90 6.60
C GLY A 52 -15.17 -9.09 6.59
N ALA A 53 -15.33 -8.15 5.66
CA ALA A 53 -16.55 -7.37 5.50
C ALA A 53 -17.74 -8.25 5.08
N TRP A 54 -17.53 -9.20 4.17
CA TRP A 54 -18.56 -10.16 3.78
C TRP A 54 -18.98 -11.07 4.94
N LEU A 55 -18.02 -11.60 5.70
CA LEU A 55 -18.29 -12.38 6.91
C LEU A 55 -19.03 -11.56 7.97
N ALA A 56 -18.54 -10.36 8.29
CA ALA A 56 -19.15 -9.47 9.26
C ALA A 56 -20.59 -9.10 8.87
N LYS A 57 -20.83 -8.85 7.58
CA LYS A 57 -22.19 -8.62 7.09
C LYS A 57 -23.08 -9.84 7.36
N ARG A 58 -22.64 -11.03 6.93
CA ARG A 58 -23.46 -12.24 6.96
C ARG A 58 -23.78 -12.73 8.37
N PHE A 59 -22.80 -12.65 9.27
CA PHE A 59 -22.89 -13.23 10.61
C PHE A 59 -23.25 -12.24 11.70
N LEU A 60 -22.98 -10.95 11.49
CA LEU A 60 -23.24 -9.89 12.47
C LEU A 60 -24.38 -8.98 12.01
N VAL A 61 -24.26 -8.37 10.84
CA VAL A 61 -25.18 -7.31 10.39
C VAL A 61 -26.55 -7.86 9.99
N ASP A 62 -26.59 -8.91 9.17
CA ASP A 62 -27.84 -9.48 8.65
C ASP A 62 -28.75 -10.05 9.76
N PRO A 63 -28.25 -10.77 10.78
CA PRO A 63 -29.07 -11.22 11.91
C PRO A 63 -29.55 -10.05 12.79
N MET A 64 -28.69 -9.06 13.05
CA MET A 64 -29.05 -7.89 13.87
C MET A 64 -30.13 -7.02 13.22
N LEU A 65 -30.15 -6.93 11.89
CA LEU A 65 -31.10 -6.13 11.13
C LEU A 65 -32.29 -6.93 10.59
N GLY A 66 -32.40 -8.22 10.92
CA GLY A 66 -33.43 -9.13 10.40
C GLY A 66 -34.86 -8.59 10.54
N ASP A 67 -35.21 -8.11 11.74
CA ASP A 67 -36.55 -7.60 12.05
C ASP A 67 -36.85 -6.26 11.34
N LEU A 68 -35.82 -5.41 11.18
CA LEU A 68 -35.91 -4.15 10.45
C LEU A 68 -36.10 -4.37 8.94
N TYR A 69 -35.44 -5.38 8.39
CA TYR A 69 -35.65 -5.81 7.00
C TYR A 69 -37.04 -6.41 6.79
N ALA A 70 -37.53 -7.23 7.73
CA ALA A 70 -38.87 -7.82 7.67
C ALA A 70 -39.97 -6.74 7.74
N SER A 71 -39.74 -5.69 8.53
CA SER A 71 -40.64 -4.55 8.66
C SER A 71 -40.54 -3.53 7.51
N GLN A 72 -39.71 -3.80 6.50
CA GLN A 72 -39.42 -2.90 5.36
C GLN A 72 -38.95 -1.49 5.75
N LEU A 73 -38.46 -1.30 6.97
CA LEU A 73 -37.96 -0.01 7.46
C LEU A 73 -36.60 0.33 6.84
N ILE A 74 -35.82 -0.68 6.45
CA ILE A 74 -34.49 -0.55 5.86
C ILE A 74 -34.40 -1.45 4.63
N ALA A 75 -33.80 -0.94 3.54
CA ALA A 75 -33.53 -1.73 2.35
C ALA A 75 -32.41 -2.75 2.62
N ARG A 76 -32.64 -4.02 2.25
CA ARG A 76 -31.63 -5.07 2.38
C ARG A 76 -30.48 -4.81 1.42
N VAL A 77 -29.26 -4.73 1.96
CA VAL A 77 -28.06 -4.60 1.15
C VAL A 77 -27.74 -5.95 0.50
N PRO A 78 -27.63 -6.04 -0.84
CA PRO A 78 -27.27 -7.30 -1.51
C PRO A 78 -25.80 -7.66 -1.28
N ASP A 79 -25.46 -8.94 -1.38
CA ASP A 79 -24.05 -9.38 -1.26
C ASP A 79 -23.17 -8.79 -2.36
N SER A 80 -23.74 -8.56 -3.55
CA SER A 80 -23.07 -7.90 -4.67
C SER A 80 -22.53 -6.51 -4.32
N ALA A 81 -23.17 -5.79 -3.39
CA ALA A 81 -22.70 -4.48 -2.97
C ALA A 81 -21.31 -4.55 -2.32
N VAL A 82 -21.04 -5.60 -1.53
CA VAL A 82 -19.71 -5.79 -0.90
C VAL A 82 -18.68 -6.11 -1.96
N TRP A 83 -18.99 -7.04 -2.87
CA TRP A 83 -18.09 -7.47 -3.93
C TRP A 83 -17.75 -6.38 -4.95
N VAL A 84 -18.63 -5.38 -5.15
CA VAL A 84 -18.38 -4.23 -6.04
C VAL A 84 -17.68 -3.10 -5.29
N THR A 85 -18.08 -2.80 -4.05
CA THR A 85 -17.59 -1.63 -3.31
C THR A 85 -16.22 -1.87 -2.70
N MET A 86 -15.96 -3.06 -2.14
CA MET A 86 -14.70 -3.35 -1.45
C MET A 86 -13.46 -3.28 -2.36
N PRO A 87 -13.49 -3.75 -3.63
CA PRO A 87 -12.38 -3.55 -4.55
C PRO A 87 -12.12 -2.07 -4.84
N LEU A 88 -13.16 -1.25 -5.01
CA LEU A 88 -13.01 0.20 -5.22
C LEU A 88 -12.38 0.89 -4.01
N VAL A 89 -12.80 0.51 -2.80
CA VAL A 89 -12.19 1.00 -1.55
C VAL A 89 -10.73 0.57 -1.45
N THR A 90 -10.43 -0.68 -1.82
CA THR A 90 -9.05 -1.20 -1.85
C THR A 90 -8.18 -0.42 -2.83
N LEU A 91 -8.69 -0.11 -4.02
CA LEU A 91 -7.99 0.73 -5.01
C LEU A 91 -7.71 2.13 -4.45
N ALA A 92 -8.69 2.76 -3.80
CA ALA A 92 -8.49 4.06 -3.16
C ALA A 92 -7.43 3.98 -2.03
N ALA A 93 -7.49 2.93 -1.21
CA ALA A 93 -6.50 2.68 -0.16
C ALA A 93 -5.10 2.44 -0.75
N MET A 94 -4.99 1.80 -1.92
CA MET A 94 -3.71 1.56 -2.59
C MET A 94 -3.08 2.86 -3.10
N VAL A 95 -3.89 3.78 -3.64
CA VAL A 95 -3.42 5.12 -4.01
C VAL A 95 -2.94 5.89 -2.78
N LEU A 96 -3.73 5.91 -1.71
CA LEU A 96 -3.36 6.60 -0.46
C LEU A 96 -2.10 5.98 0.18
N GLY A 97 -2.01 4.66 0.22
CA GLY A 97 -0.86 3.92 0.75
C GLY A 97 0.41 4.17 -0.06
N GLY A 98 0.31 4.19 -1.40
CA GLY A 98 1.42 4.53 -2.28
C GLY A 98 1.92 5.96 -2.07
N VAL A 99 0.99 6.93 -1.94
CA VAL A 99 1.33 8.32 -1.61
C VAL A 99 1.99 8.42 -0.24
N ALA A 100 1.43 7.77 0.78
CA ALA A 100 2.00 7.74 2.12
C ALA A 100 3.42 7.14 2.14
N ALA A 101 3.65 6.04 1.42
CA ALA A 101 4.97 5.43 1.28
C ALA A 101 5.98 6.36 0.59
N GLN A 102 5.55 7.09 -0.46
CA GLN A 102 6.39 8.09 -1.11
C GLN A 102 6.74 9.27 -0.20
N VAL A 103 5.76 9.77 0.56
CA VAL A 103 5.99 10.85 1.53
C VAL A 103 6.95 10.40 2.62
N ALA A 104 6.76 9.19 3.16
CA ALA A 104 7.66 8.60 4.16
C ALA A 104 9.10 8.52 3.64
N LEU A 105 9.30 8.05 2.41
CA LEU A 105 10.63 7.96 1.80
C LEU A 105 11.29 9.33 1.62
N ARG A 106 10.53 10.34 1.14
CA ARG A 106 11.05 11.70 1.00
C ARG A 106 11.41 12.34 2.34
N SER A 107 10.66 12.02 3.40
CA SER A 107 10.93 12.52 4.74
C SER A 107 12.20 11.93 5.35
N TYR A 108 12.47 10.64 5.11
CA TYR A 108 13.64 9.94 5.66
C TYR A 108 14.96 10.40 5.03
N VAL A 109 14.94 10.72 3.72
CA VAL A 109 16.14 11.18 2.98
C VAL A 109 16.46 12.67 3.23
N ARG A 110 15.53 13.44 3.82
CA ARG A 110 15.77 14.85 4.18
C ARG A 110 16.42 15.04 5.55
N LYS A 111 16.66 13.97 6.31
CA LYS A 111 17.56 13.94 7.47
C LYS A 111 18.89 13.32 7.06
#